data_AF-A0AAV7JBU4-F1
#
_entry.id   AF-A0AAV7JBU4-F1
#
_cell.length_a   1.000
_cell.length_b   1.000
_cell.length_c   1.000
_cell.angle_alpha   90.00
_cell.angle_beta   90.00
_cell.angle_gamma   90.00
#
_symmetry.space_group_name_H-M   'P 1'
#
loop_
_entity.id
_entity.type
_entity.pdbx_description
1 polymer ?
#
loop_
_entity_poly.entity_id
_entity_poly.type
_entity_poly.pdbx_seq_one_letter_code
_entity_poly.pdbx_strand_id
1 'polypeptide(L)'
;MSKPWFSGIPESAIKRADEFIEVEKYDDAREFLFDVLRNKRHKDKVNEQSLVIIKFCQLYVDHWKTTSAKDGLYQFRIICSQNLNLFHSLVEIFLNYSNEKLALMHSSAQTRSAQENL
;
A
#
# COMPACT_ATOMS: atom_id res chain seq x y z
N MET A 1 -18.39 15.78 -4.36
CA MET A 1 -19.29 15.20 -3.34
C MET A 1 -18.42 14.48 -2.32
N SER A 2 -18.04 15.15 -1.22
CA SER A 2 -17.09 14.59 -0.24
C SER A 2 -17.77 13.53 0.61
N LYS A 3 -17.38 12.26 0.47
CA LYS A 3 -17.98 11.11 1.17
C LYS A 3 -17.62 11.18 2.67
N PRO A 4 -18.57 11.34 3.61
CA PRO A 4 -18.31 11.67 5.00
C PRO A 4 -18.30 10.43 5.92
N TRP A 5 -17.66 9.34 5.51
CA TRP A 5 -17.65 8.11 6.29
C TRP A 5 -16.20 7.74 6.58
N PHE A 6 -15.63 8.27 7.65
CA PHE A 6 -14.79 7.48 8.56
C PHE A 6 -14.52 8.28 9.83
N SER A 7 -15.05 7.75 10.93
CA SER A 7 -14.80 8.19 12.29
C SER A 7 -13.93 7.14 12.96
N GLY A 8 -12.61 7.27 12.86
CA GLY A 8 -11.78 7.06 14.06
C GLY A 8 -10.80 5.89 14.15
N ILE A 9 -10.81 4.82 13.34
CA ILE A 9 -9.97 3.64 13.66
C ILE A 9 -9.22 3.08 12.42
N PRO A 10 -7.87 3.01 12.43
CA PRO A 10 -7.05 2.49 11.33
C PRO A 10 -7.36 1.04 10.95
N GLU A 11 -7.67 0.21 11.94
CA GLU A 11 -8.02 -1.20 11.76
C GLU A 11 -9.30 -1.37 10.95
N SER A 12 -10.26 -0.44 11.14
CA SER A 12 -11.48 -0.42 10.35
C SER A 12 -11.21 0.05 8.91
N ALA A 13 -10.23 0.93 8.68
CA ALA A 13 -9.85 1.37 7.34
C ALA A 13 -9.13 0.25 6.56
N ILE A 14 -8.24 -0.49 7.20
CA ILE A 14 -7.57 -1.65 6.57
C ILE A 14 -8.62 -2.71 6.19
N LYS A 15 -9.52 -3.05 7.11
CA LYS A 15 -10.60 -4.01 6.83
C LYS A 15 -11.48 -3.56 5.66
N ARG A 16 -11.80 -2.27 5.57
CA ARG A 16 -12.58 -1.74 4.46
C ARG A 16 -11.82 -1.79 3.13
N ALA A 17 -10.51 -1.58 3.16
CA ALA A 17 -9.66 -1.77 1.98
C ALA A 17 -9.61 -3.25 1.56
N ASP A 18 -9.56 -4.18 2.51
CA ASP A 18 -9.62 -5.62 2.23
C ASP A 18 -10.96 -6.02 1.57
N GLU A 19 -12.08 -5.46 2.04
CA GLU A 19 -13.39 -5.68 1.39
C GLU A 19 -13.41 -5.19 -0.07
N PHE A 20 -12.67 -4.13 -0.42
CA PHE A 20 -12.51 -3.71 -1.82
C PHE A 20 -11.60 -4.64 -2.62
N ILE A 21 -10.54 -5.17 -1.99
CA ILE A 21 -9.61 -6.13 -2.61
C ILE A 21 -10.32 -7.46 -2.91
N GLU A 22 -11.18 -7.94 -2.01
CA GLU A 22 -11.98 -9.16 -2.19
C GLU A 22 -12.88 -9.12 -3.42
N VAL A 23 -13.34 -7.93 -3.81
CA VAL A 23 -14.17 -7.71 -5.01
C VAL A 23 -13.37 -7.14 -6.19
N GLU A 24 -12.04 -7.25 -6.15
CA GLU A 24 -11.09 -6.82 -7.19
C GLU A 24 -11.13 -5.31 -7.54
N LYS A 25 -11.64 -4.48 -6.62
CA LYS A 25 -11.73 -3.02 -6.77
C LYS A 25 -10.49 -2.31 -6.23
N TYR A 26 -9.34 -2.60 -6.81
CA TYR A 26 -8.04 -2.12 -6.32
C TYR A 26 -7.85 -0.60 -6.44
N ASP A 27 -8.47 0.05 -7.43
CA ASP A 27 -8.46 1.51 -7.56
C ASP A 27 -9.26 2.17 -6.43
N ASP A 28 -10.45 1.65 -6.13
CA ASP A 28 -11.30 2.13 -5.03
C ASP A 28 -10.63 1.92 -3.65
N ALA A 29 -9.97 0.77 -3.47
CA ALA A 29 -9.19 0.47 -2.26
C ALA A 29 -8.06 1.50 -2.05
N ARG A 30 -7.34 1.85 -3.13
CA ARG A 30 -6.26 2.86 -3.11
C ARG A 30 -6.80 4.25 -2.81
N GLU A 31 -7.85 4.67 -3.51
CA GLU A 31 -8.46 6.00 -3.29
C GLU A 31 -8.96 6.14 -1.84
N PHE A 32 -9.60 5.10 -1.31
CA PHE A 32 -10.10 5.07 0.06
C PHE A 32 -8.96 5.22 1.09
N LEU A 33 -7.92 4.40 0.98
CA LEU A 33 -6.75 4.48 1.87
C LEU A 33 -6.06 5.84 1.77
N PHE A 34 -5.97 6.41 0.56
CA PHE A 34 -5.40 7.73 0.35
C PHE A 34 -6.21 8.84 1.05
N ASP A 35 -7.54 8.79 0.98
CA ASP A 35 -8.41 9.74 1.68
C ASP A 35 -8.29 9.64 3.20
N VAL A 36 -8.12 8.43 3.74
CA VAL A 36 -7.84 8.20 5.17
C VAL A 36 -6.51 8.85 5.58
N LEU A 37 -5.48 8.72 4.75
CA LEU A 37 -4.15 9.30 4.99
C LEU A 37 -4.15 10.83 4.88
N ARG A 38 -4.98 11.42 4.01
CA ARG A 38 -5.12 12.87 3.84
C ARG A 38 -5.88 13.55 5.00
N ASN A 39 -6.63 12.78 5.78
CA ASN A 39 -7.48 13.33 6.83
C ASN A 39 -6.65 13.86 8.02
N LYS A 40 -6.69 15.18 8.23
CA LYS A 40 -5.93 15.90 9.28
C LYS A 40 -6.24 15.45 10.71
N ARG A 41 -7.38 14.78 10.96
CA ARG A 41 -7.78 14.30 12.30
C ARG A 41 -6.87 13.22 12.88
N HIS A 42 -6.04 12.58 12.04
CA HIS A 42 -5.18 11.47 12.45
C HIS A 42 -3.68 11.82 12.49
N LYS A 43 -3.32 13.10 12.27
CA LYS A 43 -1.93 13.56 12.22
C LYS A 43 -1.13 13.27 13.50
N ASP A 44 -1.80 13.27 14.65
CA ASP A 44 -1.16 13.06 15.95
C ASP A 44 -1.00 11.57 16.31
N LYS A 45 -1.50 10.67 15.46
CA LYS A 45 -1.46 9.20 15.65
C LYS A 45 -0.56 8.53 14.61
N VAL A 46 0.71 8.92 14.57
CA VAL A 46 1.70 8.47 13.58
C VAL A 46 1.79 6.95 13.46
N ASN A 47 1.82 6.22 14.58
CA ASN A 47 1.94 4.75 14.59
C ASN A 47 0.74 4.04 13.93
N GLU A 48 -0.44 4.59 14.13
CA GLU A 48 -1.70 4.10 13.56
C GLU A 48 -1.75 4.36 12.04
N GLN A 49 -1.20 5.49 11.58
CA GLN A 49 -1.09 5.80 10.16
C GLN A 49 -0.06 4.93 9.44
N SER A 50 1.02 4.51 10.11
CA SER A 50 2.06 3.64 9.54
C SER A 50 1.47 2.33 8.98
N LEU A 51 0.52 1.71 9.67
CA LEU A 51 -0.11 0.46 9.21
C LEU A 51 -0.94 0.66 7.94
N VAL A 52 -1.68 1.76 7.86
CA VAL A 52 -2.46 2.15 6.66
C VAL A 52 -1.53 2.42 5.49
N ILE A 53 -0.39 3.09 5.73
CA ILE A 53 0.62 3.35 4.71
C ILE A 53 1.27 2.06 4.21
N ILE A 54 1.62 1.13 5.11
CA ILE A 54 2.18 -0.17 4.75
C ILE A 54 1.19 -0.96 3.88
N LYS A 55 -0.09 -1.01 4.27
CA LYS A 55 -1.12 -1.69 3.48
C LYS A 55 -1.29 -1.05 2.09
N PHE A 56 -1.26 0.28 2.03
CA PHE A 56 -1.28 1.03 0.77
C PHE A 56 -0.05 0.70 -0.09
N CYS A 57 1.17 0.61 0.49
CA CYS A 57 2.38 0.15 -0.22
C CYS A 57 2.20 -1.23 -0.85
N GLN A 58 1.74 -2.19 -0.07
CA GLN A 58 1.55 -3.58 -0.51
C GLN A 58 0.58 -3.64 -1.69
N LEU A 59 -0.55 -2.92 -1.59
CA LEU A 59 -1.56 -2.85 -2.66
C LEU A 59 -1.00 -2.29 -3.98
N TYR A 60 -0.05 -1.36 -3.93
CA TYR A 60 0.63 -0.85 -5.14
C TYR A 60 1.62 -1.86 -5.75
N VAL A 61 2.32 -2.64 -4.92
CA VAL A 61 3.27 -3.67 -5.40
C VAL A 61 2.52 -4.85 -6.00
N ASP A 62 1.43 -5.29 -5.36
CA ASP A 62 0.67 -6.46 -5.80
C ASP A 62 -0.13 -6.22 -7.09
N HIS A 63 -0.62 -5.00 -7.31
CA HIS A 63 -1.48 -4.66 -8.45
C HIS A 63 -0.84 -3.65 -9.42
N TRP A 64 0.47 -3.79 -9.61
CA TRP A 64 1.30 -2.82 -10.32
C TRP A 64 0.91 -2.68 -11.81
N LYS A 65 0.28 -1.55 -12.17
CA LYS A 65 0.40 -0.96 -13.51
C LYS A 65 1.60 -0.02 -13.54
N THR A 66 2.59 -0.31 -14.37
CA THR A 66 3.94 0.29 -14.38
C THR A 66 3.98 1.82 -14.44
N THR A 67 2.90 2.48 -14.86
CA THR A 67 2.74 3.94 -14.87
C THR A 67 2.45 4.56 -13.49
N SER A 68 2.02 3.80 -12.47
CA SER A 68 1.49 4.35 -11.20
C SER A 68 2.42 4.28 -9.98
N ALA A 69 3.62 3.70 -10.07
CA ALA A 69 4.55 3.61 -8.93
C ALA A 69 5.15 4.98 -8.55
N LYS A 70 5.44 5.83 -9.54
CA LYS A 70 5.90 7.20 -9.32
C LYS A 70 4.87 8.01 -8.54
N ASP A 71 3.60 7.85 -8.87
CA ASP A 71 2.50 8.54 -8.18
C ASP A 71 2.37 8.05 -6.74
N GLY A 72 2.50 6.73 -6.49
CA GLY A 72 2.53 6.18 -5.13
C GLY A 72 3.65 6.76 -4.25
N LEU A 73 4.88 6.83 -4.77
CA LEU A 73 6.02 7.43 -4.05
C LEU A 73 5.86 8.93 -3.81
N TYR A 74 5.32 9.66 -4.80
CA TYR A 74 5.02 11.08 -4.65
C TYR A 74 3.97 11.32 -3.56
N GLN A 75 2.93 10.48 -3.51
CA GLN A 75 1.92 10.54 -2.45
C GLN A 75 2.51 10.21 -1.07
N PHE A 76 3.41 9.23 -0.97
CA PHE A 76 4.12 8.97 0.29
C PHE A 76 4.93 10.16 0.78
N ARG A 77 5.65 10.83 -0.13
CA ARG A 77 6.40 12.05 0.21
C ARG A 77 5.49 13.16 0.71
N ILE A 78 4.29 13.30 0.14
CA ILE A 78 3.29 14.30 0.59
C ILE A 78 2.79 13.96 1.99
N ILE A 79 2.46 12.69 2.25
CA ILE A 79 1.92 12.23 3.54
C ILE A 79 2.99 12.35 4.64
N CYS A 80 4.24 11.98 4.35
CA CYS A 80 5.34 12.04 5.30
C CYS A 80 6.05 13.40 5.36
N SER A 81 5.44 14.49 4.84
CA SER A 81 6.09 15.80 4.69
C SER A 81 6.67 16.40 5.98
N GLN A 82 6.24 15.96 7.16
CA GLN A 82 6.74 16.43 8.46
C GLN A 82 7.66 15.44 9.17
N ASN A 83 7.70 14.17 8.73
CA ASN A 83 8.41 13.07 9.39
C ASN A 83 9.28 12.31 8.38
N LEU A 84 10.45 12.86 8.04
CA LEU A 84 11.37 12.26 7.07
C LEU A 84 11.90 10.88 7.50
N ASN A 85 12.04 10.64 8.81
CA ASN A 85 12.44 9.33 9.33
C ASN A 85 11.38 8.26 9.02
N LEU A 86 10.10 8.59 9.16
CA LEU A 86 9.00 7.70 8.80
C LEU A 86 9.00 7.43 7.29
N PHE A 87 9.24 8.46 6.47
CA PHE A 87 9.38 8.28 5.02
C PHE A 87 10.50 7.29 4.68
N HIS A 88 11.67 7.46 5.30
CA HIS A 88 12.80 6.55 5.10
C HIS A 88 12.44 5.10 5.44
N SER A 89 11.90 4.85 6.63
CA SER A 89 11.50 3.51 7.06
C SER A 89 10.45 2.89 6.13
N LEU A 90 9.49 3.68 5.63
CA LEU A 90 8.47 3.19 4.70
C LEU A 90 9.03 2.86 3.32
N VAL A 91 9.96 3.67 2.81
CA VAL A 91 10.66 3.39 1.54
C VAL A 91 11.47 2.10 1.68
N GLU A 92 12.16 1.89 2.79
CA GLU A 92 12.91 0.66 3.06
C GLU A 92 12.00 -0.58 3.11
N ILE A 93 10.86 -0.49 3.81
CA ILE A 93 9.84 -1.55 3.82
C ILE A 93 9.30 -1.83 2.41
N PHE A 94 9.00 -0.78 1.64
CA PHE A 94 8.51 -0.92 0.26
C PHE A 94 9.52 -1.62 -0.66
N LEU A 95 10.80 -1.25 -0.58
CA LEU A 95 11.87 -1.86 -1.35
C LEU A 95 12.07 -3.33 -0.97
N ASN A 96 12.10 -3.64 0.33
CA ASN A 96 12.23 -5.01 0.81
C ASN A 96 11.06 -5.89 0.33
N TYR A 97 9.82 -5.40 0.45
CA TYR A 97 8.64 -6.12 -0.02
C TYR A 97 8.66 -6.34 -1.54
N SER A 98 9.07 -5.32 -2.31
CA SER A 98 9.20 -5.42 -3.77
C SER A 98 10.26 -6.47 -4.16
N ASN A 99 11.41 -6.47 -3.49
CA ASN A 99 12.48 -7.43 -3.73
C ASN A 99 12.06 -8.87 -3.36
N GLU A 100 11.36 -9.05 -2.23
CA GLU A 100 10.83 -10.34 -1.83
C GLU A 100 9.82 -10.87 -2.86
N LYS A 101 8.90 -10.00 -3.34
CA LYS A 101 7.95 -10.37 -4.39
C LYS A 101 8.66 -10.78 -5.68
N LEU A 102 9.68 -10.03 -6.11
CA LEU A 102 10.49 -10.38 -7.27
C LEU A 102 11.19 -11.73 -7.09
N ALA A 103 11.79 -11.98 -5.93
CA ALA A 103 12.44 -13.26 -5.64
C ALA A 103 11.47 -14.45 -5.69
N LEU A 104 10.25 -14.28 -5.16
CA LEU A 104 9.18 -15.27 -5.25
C LEU A 104 8.72 -15.51 -6.69
N MET A 105 8.62 -14.46 -7.50
CA MET A 105 8.28 -14.58 -8.93
C MET A 105 9.38 -15.33 -9.70
N HIS A 106 10.65 -15.07 -9.40
CA HIS A 106 11.79 -15.77 -10.02
C HIS A 106 11.84 -17.25 -9.63
N SER A 107 11.66 -17.58 -8.34
CA SER A 107 11.68 -18.97 -7.89
C SER A 107 10.51 -19.76 -8.44
N SER A 108 9.30 -19.19 -8.43
CA SER A 108 8.11 -19.83 -9.00
C SER A 108 8.20 -20.02 -10.52
N ALA A 109 8.78 -19.07 -11.25
CA ALA A 109 9.06 -19.22 -12.68
C ALA A 109 10.03 -20.38 -12.95
N GLN A 110 11.07 -20.51 -12.13
CA GLN A 110 12.09 -21.55 -12.28
C GLN A 110 11.58 -22.94 -11.90
N THR A 111 10.75 -23.05 -10.86
CA THR A 111 10.02 -24.29 -10.52
C THR A 111 9.07 -24.70 -11.64
N ARG A 112 8.32 -23.75 -12.23
CA ARG A 112 7.40 -24.04 -13.33
C ARG A 112 8.11 -24.57 -14.57
N SER A 113 9.25 -23.96 -14.94
CA SER A 113 10.07 -24.48 -16.05
C SER A 113 10.66 -25.87 -15.79
N ALA A 114 10.85 -26.26 -14.53
CA ALA A 114 11.33 -27.60 -14.18
C ALA A 114 10.21 -28.65 -14.25
N GLN A 115 8.94 -28.26 -14.02
CA GLN A 115 7.79 -29.18 -14.12
C GLN A 115 7.30 -29.38 -15.56
N GLU A 116 7.50 -28.42 -16.46
CA GLU A 116 7.12 -28.53 -17.88
C GLU A 116 8.11 -29.37 -18.72
N ASN A 117 9.26 -29.76 -18.14
CA ASN A 117 10.29 -30.60 -18.78
C ASN A 117 10.27 -32.08 -18.29
N LEU A 118 9.19 -32.51 -17.63
CA LEU A 118 8.91 -33.88 -17.16
C LEU A 118 7.62 -34.39 -17.80
#